data_AF-A0A381P272-F1
#
_entry.id   AF-A0A381P272-F1
#
_cell.length_a   1.000
_cell.length_b   1.000
_cell.length_c   1.000
_cell.angle_alpha   90.00
_cell.angle_beta   90.00
_cell.angle_gamma   90.00
#
_symmetry.space_group_name_H-M   'P 1'
#
loop_
_entity.id
_entity.type
_entity.pdbx_description
1 polymer ?
#
loop_
_entity_poly.entity_id
_entity_poly.type
_entity_poly.pdbx_seq_one_letter_code
_entity_poly.pdbx_strand_id
1 'polypeptide(L)'
;MSAVLVITLLFGCGTGPDSTTTFCEAVTELKDIDGLSLEVSPSDDAAVRGALAQTAAQAARVAREAPLEIQADAEFVAAFVLALTNAVNDTEVGTLERSAALGAAQQQFEGQLAESVENLSAFIARTCSPAPS
;
A
#
# COMPACT_ATOMS: atom_id res chain seq x y z
N MET A 1 8.47 51.39 -32.02
CA MET A 1 8.04 49.98 -31.99
C MET A 1 8.97 49.23 -31.05
N SER A 2 8.49 48.83 -29.88
CA SER A 2 9.17 47.87 -29.01
C SER A 2 8.11 47.04 -28.35
N ALA A 3 8.04 45.77 -28.77
CA ALA A 3 7.11 44.78 -28.26
C ALA A 3 7.54 44.37 -26.85
N VAL A 4 6.64 44.53 -25.89
CA VAL A 4 6.81 43.98 -24.53
C VAL A 4 6.50 42.49 -24.63
N LEU A 5 7.55 41.67 -24.54
CA LEU A 5 7.47 40.22 -24.53
C LEU A 5 6.83 39.78 -23.21
N VAL A 6 5.69 39.10 -23.29
CA VAL A 6 5.01 38.46 -22.16
C VAL A 6 5.90 37.31 -21.68
N ILE A 7 6.44 37.42 -20.47
CA ILE A 7 7.15 36.33 -19.81
C ILE A 7 6.10 35.41 -19.18
N THR A 8 5.83 34.31 -19.86
CA THR A 8 5.13 33.14 -19.32
C THR A 8 5.97 32.54 -18.20
N LEU A 9 5.56 32.75 -16.95
CA LEU A 9 6.10 32.05 -15.79
C LEU A 9 5.56 30.61 -15.76
N LEU A 10 6.19 29.75 -16.55
CA LEU A 10 6.12 28.30 -16.36
C LEU A 10 6.95 27.97 -15.10
N PHE A 11 6.27 27.81 -13.96
CA PHE A 11 6.85 27.15 -12.79
C PHE A 11 7.00 25.66 -13.10
N GLY A 12 8.06 25.32 -13.84
CA GLY A 12 8.59 23.97 -13.93
C GLY A 12 9.93 23.92 -13.21
N CYS A 13 9.97 23.35 -12.00
CA CYS A 13 11.22 22.90 -11.39
C CYS A 13 10.95 21.77 -10.41
N GLY A 14 11.17 20.55 -10.90
CA GLY A 14 11.17 19.31 -10.14
C GLY A 14 11.61 18.18 -11.06
N THR A 15 12.91 17.99 -11.23
CA THR A 15 13.52 16.89 -12.02
C THR A 15 13.61 15.59 -11.22
N GLY A 16 12.58 15.29 -10.43
CA GLY A 16 12.33 13.98 -9.83
C GLY A 16 11.11 13.35 -10.49
N PRO A 17 10.92 12.02 -10.41
CA PRO A 17 9.65 11.44 -10.83
C PRO A 17 8.53 12.12 -10.04
N ASP A 18 7.41 12.41 -10.72
CA ASP A 18 6.20 12.91 -10.05
C ASP A 18 5.84 11.91 -8.95
N SER A 19 5.73 12.38 -7.69
CA SER A 19 5.38 11.53 -6.54
C SER A 19 4.08 10.76 -6.77
N THR A 20 3.21 11.32 -7.61
CA THR A 20 1.97 10.66 -8.03
C THR A 20 2.24 9.44 -8.89
N THR A 21 3.22 9.53 -9.80
CA THR A 21 3.60 8.41 -10.67
C THR A 21 4.23 7.28 -9.87
N THR A 22 5.18 7.57 -8.97
CA THR A 22 5.83 6.52 -8.15
C THR A 22 4.85 5.84 -7.20
N PHE A 23 3.90 6.59 -6.65
CA PHE A 23 2.77 6.05 -5.89
C PHE A 23 1.91 5.11 -6.73
N CYS A 24 1.49 5.54 -7.92
CA CYS A 24 0.63 4.71 -8.78
C CYS A 24 1.35 3.45 -9.29
N GLU A 25 2.65 3.52 -9.58
CA GLU A 25 3.48 2.34 -9.88
C GLU A 25 3.51 1.36 -8.69
N ALA A 26 3.71 1.87 -7.47
CA ALA A 26 3.71 1.03 -6.26
C ALA A 26 2.35 0.37 -6.04
N VAL A 27 1.26 1.06 -6.32
CA VAL A 27 -0.10 0.53 -6.21
C VAL A 27 -0.35 -0.56 -7.27
N THR A 28 0.11 -0.38 -8.51
CA THR A 28 -0.01 -1.41 -9.55
C THR A 28 0.74 -2.67 -9.17
N GLU A 29 1.99 -2.54 -8.72
CA GLU A 29 2.79 -3.69 -8.25
C GLU A 29 2.14 -4.38 -7.03
N LEU A 30 1.51 -3.62 -6.12
CA LEU A 30 0.75 -4.19 -5.01
C LEU A 30 -0.45 -5.03 -5.50
N LYS A 31 -1.17 -4.56 -6.53
CA LYS A 31 -2.28 -5.32 -7.12
C LYS A 31 -1.81 -6.60 -7.81
N ASP A 32 -0.65 -6.56 -8.47
CA ASP A 32 -0.06 -7.75 -9.09
C ASP A 32 0.34 -8.78 -8.03
N ILE A 33 0.96 -8.34 -6.92
CA ILE A 33 1.31 -9.19 -5.78
C ILE A 33 0.06 -9.78 -5.13
N ASP A 34 -0.98 -8.97 -4.89
CA ASP A 34 -2.24 -9.43 -4.34
C ASP A 34 -2.88 -10.51 -5.22
N GLY A 35 -2.91 -10.30 -6.55
CA GLY A 35 -3.37 -11.29 -7.51
C GLY A 35 -2.61 -12.61 -7.44
N LEU A 36 -1.28 -12.56 -7.36
CA LEU A 36 -0.44 -13.76 -7.20
C LEU A 36 -0.67 -14.45 -5.83
N SER A 37 -0.97 -13.69 -4.79
CA SER A 37 -1.22 -14.25 -3.45
C SER A 37 -2.46 -15.14 -3.40
N LEU A 38 -3.43 -14.94 -4.30
CA LEU A 38 -4.62 -15.78 -4.42
C LEU A 38 -4.32 -17.20 -4.90
N GLU A 39 -3.15 -17.43 -5.51
CA GLU A 39 -2.70 -18.74 -5.96
C GLU A 39 -2.00 -19.55 -4.84
N VAL A 40 -1.72 -18.92 -3.70
CA VAL A 40 -1.05 -19.56 -2.57
C VAL A 40 -2.03 -20.49 -1.83
N SER A 41 -1.65 -21.76 -1.72
CA SER A 41 -2.40 -22.70 -0.89
C SER A 41 -2.30 -22.31 0.59
N PRO A 42 -3.42 -22.11 1.30
CA PRO A 42 -3.40 -21.81 2.73
C PRO A 42 -2.79 -22.92 3.60
N SER A 43 -2.63 -24.14 3.05
CA SER A 43 -1.99 -25.26 3.72
C SER A 43 -0.46 -25.26 3.64
N ASP A 44 0.13 -24.42 2.77
CA ASP A 44 1.57 -24.27 2.63
C ASP A 44 2.03 -23.06 3.45
N ASP A 45 2.41 -23.31 4.70
CA ASP A 45 2.80 -22.25 5.64
C ASP A 45 3.98 -21.40 5.13
N ALA A 46 4.94 -22.03 4.45
CA ALA A 46 6.12 -21.33 3.92
C ALA A 46 5.70 -20.38 2.79
N ALA A 47 4.82 -20.83 1.89
CA ALA A 47 4.27 -19.98 0.84
C ALA A 47 3.42 -18.83 1.40
N VAL A 48 2.58 -19.09 2.41
CA VAL A 48 1.78 -18.05 3.09
C VAL A 48 2.67 -16.99 3.72
N ARG A 49 3.73 -17.38 4.44
CA ARG A 49 4.72 -16.44 5.01
C ARG A 49 5.41 -15.61 3.92
N GLY A 50 5.80 -16.26 2.82
CA GLY A 50 6.44 -15.59 1.69
C GLY A 50 5.55 -14.52 1.06
N ALA A 51 4.30 -14.88 0.77
CA ALA A 51 3.33 -13.95 0.20
C ALA A 51 3.03 -12.78 1.15
N LEU A 52 2.78 -13.05 2.43
CA LEU A 52 2.55 -11.99 3.43
C LEU A 52 3.74 -11.05 3.60
N ALA A 53 4.98 -11.57 3.56
CA ALA A 53 6.17 -10.74 3.61
C ALA A 53 6.30 -9.83 2.37
N GLN A 54 6.00 -10.36 1.18
CA GLN A 54 6.01 -9.59 -0.06
C GLN A 54 4.93 -8.51 -0.06
N THR A 55 3.70 -8.86 0.31
CA THR A 55 2.58 -7.90 0.43
C THR A 55 2.87 -6.83 1.46
N ALA A 56 3.44 -7.17 2.62
CA ALA A 56 3.82 -6.19 3.64
C ALA A 56 4.90 -5.22 3.15
N ALA A 57 5.94 -5.73 2.48
CA ALA A 57 7.00 -4.90 1.91
C ALA A 57 6.45 -3.93 0.87
N GLN A 58 5.52 -4.39 0.03
CA GLN A 58 4.91 -3.56 -0.99
C GLN A 58 3.90 -2.56 -0.44
N ALA A 59 3.08 -2.94 0.54
CA ALA A 59 2.19 -2.01 1.23
C ALA A 59 2.99 -0.89 1.92
N ALA A 60 4.14 -1.22 2.53
CA ALA A 60 5.06 -0.23 3.07
C ALA A 60 5.66 0.68 1.99
N ARG A 61 5.89 0.17 0.76
CA ARG A 61 6.29 1.02 -0.37
C ARG A 61 5.18 1.98 -0.76
N VAL A 62 3.94 1.51 -0.91
CA VAL A 62 2.77 2.35 -1.20
C VAL A 62 2.64 3.47 -0.17
N ALA A 63 2.80 3.16 1.13
CA ALA A 63 2.76 4.16 2.20
C ALA A 63 3.88 5.22 2.09
N ARG A 64 5.11 4.81 1.78
CA ARG A 64 6.24 5.77 1.62
C ARG A 64 6.09 6.68 0.42
N GLU A 65 5.55 6.17 -0.68
CA GLU A 65 5.35 6.92 -1.93
C GLU A 65 4.05 7.74 -1.92
N ALA A 66 3.15 7.47 -0.96
CA ALA A 66 1.85 8.13 -0.88
C ALA A 66 1.98 9.66 -0.73
N PRO A 67 1.17 10.44 -1.48
CA PRO A 67 1.04 11.87 -1.25
C PRO A 67 0.58 12.18 0.18
N LEU A 68 1.01 13.31 0.74
CA LEU A 68 0.70 13.71 2.13
C LEU A 68 -0.80 13.67 2.47
N GLU A 69 -1.67 13.91 1.48
CA GLU A 69 -3.14 13.85 1.66
C GLU A 69 -3.64 12.46 2.07
N ILE A 70 -2.99 11.39 1.62
CA ILE A 70 -3.42 10.00 1.83
C ILE A 70 -2.37 9.14 2.58
N GLN A 71 -1.24 9.74 2.94
CA GLN A 71 -0.12 9.03 3.56
C GLN A 71 -0.52 8.34 4.87
N ALA A 72 -1.30 9.00 5.72
CA ALA A 72 -1.73 8.43 7.00
C ALA A 72 -2.57 7.16 6.81
N ASP A 73 -3.52 7.17 5.86
CA ASP A 73 -4.33 5.99 5.55
C ASP A 73 -3.49 4.87 4.93
N ALA A 74 -2.55 5.21 4.05
CA ALA A 74 -1.63 4.23 3.46
C ALA A 74 -0.70 3.60 4.50
N GLU A 75 -0.16 4.39 5.43
CA GLU A 75 0.64 3.92 6.56
C GLU A 75 -0.16 3.03 7.51
N PHE A 76 -1.42 3.38 7.78
CA PHE A 76 -2.30 2.60 8.64
C PHE A 76 -2.59 1.21 8.04
N VAL A 77 -2.90 1.16 6.74
CA VAL A 77 -3.10 -0.11 6.01
C VAL A 77 -1.79 -0.92 5.96
N ALA A 78 -0.65 -0.29 5.70
CA ALA A 78 0.65 -0.97 5.70
C ALA A 78 1.00 -1.55 7.08
N ALA A 79 0.71 -0.82 8.16
CA ALA A 79 0.91 -1.26 9.53
C ALA A 79 0.01 -2.46 9.89
N PHE A 80 -1.24 -2.47 9.41
CA PHE A 80 -2.14 -3.62 9.58
C PHE A 80 -1.58 -4.87 8.90
N VAL A 81 -1.17 -4.77 7.63
CA VAL A 81 -0.59 -5.91 6.90
C VAL A 81 0.68 -6.41 7.59
N LEU A 82 1.55 -5.50 8.05
CA LEU A 82 2.74 -5.87 8.82
C LEU A 82 2.41 -6.60 10.13
N ALA A 83 1.36 -6.15 10.85
CA ALA A 83 0.93 -6.81 12.08
C ALA A 83 0.44 -8.25 11.81
N LEU A 84 -0.31 -8.48 10.74
CA LEU A 84 -0.69 -9.83 10.31
C LEU A 84 0.52 -10.68 9.94
N THR A 85 1.47 -10.11 9.21
CA THR A 85 2.72 -10.80 8.82
C THR A 85 3.51 -11.22 10.06
N ASN A 86 3.63 -10.36 11.07
CA ASN A 86 4.30 -10.70 12.32
C ASN A 86 3.55 -11.79 13.08
N ALA A 87 2.22 -11.69 13.18
CA ALA A 87 1.40 -12.73 13.83
C ALA A 87 1.59 -14.12 13.18
N VAL A 88 1.71 -14.20 11.86
CA VAL A 88 2.00 -15.47 11.17
C VAL A 88 3.45 -15.90 11.37
N ASN A 89 4.41 -14.98 11.32
CA ASN A 89 5.83 -15.30 11.45
C ASN A 89 6.21 -15.80 12.84
N ASP A 90 5.60 -15.22 13.87
CA ASP A 90 5.95 -15.46 15.27
C ASP A 90 5.23 -16.68 15.87
N THR A 91 4.33 -17.30 15.11
CA THR A 91 3.52 -18.44 15.58
C THR A 91 3.63 -19.65 14.67
N GLU A 92 3.28 -20.83 15.19
CA GLU A 92 3.27 -22.09 14.45
C GLU A 92 1.91 -22.34 13.77
N VAL A 93 1.93 -22.95 12.58
CA VAL A 93 0.73 -23.24 11.79
C VAL A 93 -0.23 -24.20 12.51
N GLY A 94 -1.52 -23.92 12.43
CA GLY A 94 -2.57 -24.76 13.02
C GLY A 94 -2.72 -24.66 14.54
N THR A 95 -1.97 -23.77 15.20
CA THR A 95 -2.06 -23.58 16.65
C THR A 95 -3.13 -22.56 17.05
N LEU A 96 -3.67 -22.72 18.26
CA LEU A 96 -4.55 -21.71 18.86
C LEU A 96 -3.83 -20.38 19.10
N GLU A 97 -2.52 -20.43 19.37
CA GLU A 97 -1.68 -19.24 19.52
C GLU A 97 -1.68 -18.40 18.24
N ARG A 98 -1.56 -19.03 17.07
CA ARG A 98 -1.66 -18.33 15.78
C ARG A 98 -3.00 -17.65 15.59
N SER A 99 -4.11 -18.35 15.88
CA SER A 99 -5.44 -17.76 15.79
C SER A 99 -5.61 -16.57 16.73
N ALA A 100 -5.09 -16.67 17.96
CA ALA A 100 -5.12 -15.58 18.93
C ALA A 100 -4.27 -14.38 18.49
N ALA A 101 -3.07 -14.62 17.96
CA ALA A 101 -2.18 -13.57 17.46
C ALA A 101 -2.80 -12.82 16.27
N LEU A 102 -3.39 -13.55 15.32
CA LEU A 102 -4.11 -12.96 14.18
C LEU A 102 -5.31 -12.13 14.64
N GLY A 103 -6.10 -12.65 15.59
CA GLY A 103 -7.25 -11.91 16.15
C GLY A 103 -6.83 -10.65 16.90
N ALA A 104 -5.73 -10.71 17.67
CA ALA A 104 -5.17 -9.54 18.35
C ALA A 104 -4.67 -8.49 17.36
N ALA A 105 -3.97 -8.92 16.30
CA ALA A 105 -3.54 -8.05 15.21
C ALA A 105 -4.72 -7.39 14.50
N GLN A 106 -5.86 -8.08 14.33
CA GLN A 106 -7.07 -7.48 13.76
C GLN A 106 -7.72 -6.46 14.70
N GLN A 107 -7.91 -6.82 15.97
CA GLN A 107 -8.55 -5.95 16.98
C GLN A 107 -7.83 -4.62 17.18
N GLN A 108 -6.51 -4.60 17.05
CA GLN A 108 -5.73 -3.36 17.14
C GLN A 108 -6.14 -2.30 16.11
N PHE A 109 -6.71 -2.71 14.96
CA PHE A 109 -7.02 -1.81 13.84
C PHE A 109 -8.53 -1.66 13.55
N GLU A 110 -9.40 -2.44 14.21
CA GLU A 110 -10.85 -2.48 13.96
C GLU A 110 -11.55 -1.11 13.94
N GLY A 111 -11.09 -0.17 14.77
CA GLY A 111 -11.72 1.15 14.87
C GLY A 111 -11.50 2.09 13.68
N GLN A 112 -10.48 1.85 12.83
CA GLN A 112 -10.08 2.76 11.76
C GLN A 112 -9.79 2.08 10.42
N LEU A 113 -9.58 0.76 10.41
CA LEU A 113 -9.13 0.04 9.21
C LEU A 113 -10.08 0.19 8.02
N ALA A 114 -11.39 0.07 8.25
CA ALA A 114 -12.37 0.16 7.18
C ALA A 114 -12.36 1.54 6.51
N GLU A 115 -12.30 2.61 7.30
CA GLU A 115 -12.24 3.99 6.81
C GLU A 115 -10.94 4.26 6.05
N SER A 116 -9.78 3.85 6.60
CA SER A 116 -8.50 4.04 5.91
C SER A 116 -8.41 3.27 4.59
N VAL A 117 -8.94 2.05 4.52
CA VAL A 117 -9.01 1.28 3.27
C VAL A 117 -9.93 1.97 2.26
N GLU A 118 -11.08 2.49 2.69
CA GLU A 118 -12.02 3.21 1.82
C GLU A 118 -11.40 4.48 1.25
N ASN A 119 -10.80 5.31 2.11
CA ASN A 119 -10.13 6.55 1.72
C ASN A 119 -9.00 6.28 0.74
N LEU A 120 -8.13 5.31 1.05
CA LEU A 120 -7.00 4.94 0.19
C LEU A 120 -7.49 4.43 -1.17
N SER A 121 -8.52 3.59 -1.18
CA SER A 121 -9.09 3.03 -2.41
C SER A 121 -9.72 4.11 -3.29
N ALA A 122 -10.47 5.04 -2.69
CA ALA A 122 -11.06 6.17 -3.41
C ALA A 122 -9.99 7.10 -4.00
N PHE A 123 -8.92 7.37 -3.24
CA PHE A 123 -7.78 8.13 -3.72
C PHE A 123 -7.06 7.42 -4.87
N ILE A 124 -6.83 6.12 -4.77
CA ILE A 124 -6.23 5.34 -5.86
C ILE A 124 -7.10 5.42 -7.12
N ALA A 125 -8.42 5.27 -6.98
CA ALA A 125 -9.35 5.30 -8.10
C ALA A 125 -9.36 6.66 -8.82
N ARG A 126 -9.28 7.77 -8.08
CA ARG A 126 -9.28 9.12 -8.68
C ARG A 126 -7.93 9.49 -9.31
N THR A 127 -6.83 9.00 -8.75
CA THR A 127 -5.47 9.49 -9.05
C THR A 127 -4.71 8.58 -10.02
N CYS A 128 -4.92 7.27 -9.93
CA CYS A 128 -4.17 6.27 -10.71
C CYS A 128 -4.99 5.64 -11.84
N SER A 129 -6.08 6.29 -12.29
CA SER A 129 -6.95 5.78 -13.34
C SER A 129 -7.02 6.71 -14.56
N PRO A 130 -6.80 6.21 -15.81
CA PRO A 130 -6.30 4.86 -16.08
C PRO A 130 -4.88 4.70 -15.52
N ALA A 131 -4.50 3.46 -15.19
CA ALA A 131 -3.14 3.19 -14.73
C ALA A 131 -2.13 3.70 -15.79
N PRO A 132 -0.99 4.28 -15.38
CA PRO A 132 0.03 4.70 -16.32
C PRO A 132 0.45 3.52 -17.21
N SER A 133 0.55 3.79 -18.51
CA SER A 133 0.82 2.84 -19.59
C SER A 133 2.25 2.35 -19.63
#